data_AF-A0A7X8TET0-F1
#
_entry.id   AF-A0A7X8TET0-F1
#
_cell.length_a   1.000
_cell.length_b   1.000
_cell.length_c   1.000
_cell.angle_alpha   90.00
_cell.angle_beta   90.00
_cell.angle_gamma   90.00
#
_symmetry.space_group_name_H-M   'P 1'
#
loop_
_entity.id
_entity.type
_entity.pdbx_description
1 polymer ?
#
loop_
_entity_poly.entity_id
_entity_poly.type
_entity_poly.pdbx_seq_one_letter_code
_entity_poly.pdbx_strand_id
1 'polypeptide(L)'
;MNGQMQHIVPFGVDDWPVDDSDIGRRKSEFPHVVAEPNRSATLRISRQLFVLPSPPPRDMSVDGQFGAMREHLLSLCSPWDQLSRAFLDGYFEFIRSEIERHHDEIETRLLPFGGLYRPEHLSFSAPLPLPRAHLAEPLENVPARADIAFLLTGRWVALLAKPIRLMPGAARRLKQALQDDGVDLREFSADDLRAGDTFFRSIFTLDELRFWAGEDVPSGLAFPRFRL
;
A
#
# COMPACT_ATOMS: atom_id res chain seq x y z
N MET A 1 -25.51 -7.19 -18.97
CA MET A 1 -24.12 -6.99 -18.50
C MET A 1 -24.15 -5.84 -17.51
N ASN A 2 -24.21 -6.14 -16.21
CA ASN A 2 -24.18 -5.11 -15.18
C ASN A 2 -22.75 -4.55 -15.15
N GLY A 3 -22.61 -3.26 -15.46
CA GLY A 3 -21.32 -2.57 -15.36
C GLY A 3 -20.85 -2.65 -13.91
N GLN A 4 -19.80 -3.40 -13.65
CA GLN A 4 -19.21 -3.47 -12.31
C GLN A 4 -18.60 -2.11 -12.01
N MET A 5 -19.10 -1.47 -10.95
CA MET A 5 -18.58 -0.22 -10.44
C MET A 5 -17.13 -0.46 -9.99
N GLN A 6 -16.19 0.20 -10.67
CA GLN A 6 -14.82 0.32 -10.20
C GLN A 6 -14.82 1.17 -8.92
N HIS A 7 -14.22 0.66 -7.85
CA HIS A 7 -14.13 1.40 -6.59
C HIS A 7 -12.86 2.26 -6.61
N ILE A 8 -13.02 3.58 -6.53
CA ILE A 8 -11.90 4.52 -6.45
C ILE A 8 -11.60 4.73 -4.97
N VAL A 9 -10.37 4.48 -4.57
CA VAL A 9 -9.88 4.72 -3.21
C VAL A 9 -8.86 5.85 -3.24
N PRO A 10 -9.26 7.07 -2.84
CA PRO A 10 -8.36 8.18 -2.62
C PRO A 10 -7.42 7.89 -1.46
N PHE A 11 -6.18 8.37 -1.56
CA PHE A 11 -5.21 8.26 -0.48
C PHE A 11 -4.30 9.48 -0.45
N GLY A 12 -3.59 9.67 0.65
CA GLY A 12 -2.65 10.77 0.78
C GLY A 12 -3.30 12.15 0.86
N VAL A 13 -4.58 12.24 1.23
CA VAL A 13 -5.34 13.50 1.33
C VAL A 13 -6.10 13.58 2.66
N ASP A 14 -6.22 14.79 3.19
CA ASP A 14 -6.90 14.99 4.47
C ASP A 14 -8.41 14.81 4.34
N ASP A 15 -9.01 15.54 3.40
CA ASP A 15 -10.43 15.50 3.11
C ASP A 15 -10.67 15.02 1.68
N TRP A 16 -11.64 14.12 1.52
CA TRP A 16 -12.15 13.71 0.22
C TRP A 16 -13.61 14.16 0.08
N PRO A 17 -13.91 15.20 -0.72
CA PRO A 17 -15.27 15.66 -0.90
C PRO A 17 -16.11 14.64 -1.69
N VAL A 18 -17.18 14.15 -1.05
CA VAL A 18 -18.09 13.08 -1.52
C VAL A 18 -19.04 13.51 -2.65
N ASP A 19 -18.83 14.67 -3.28
CA ASP A 19 -19.73 15.12 -4.34
C ASP A 19 -19.51 14.30 -5.62
N ASP A 20 -20.46 13.40 -5.90
CA ASP A 20 -20.49 12.42 -7.01
C ASP A 20 -20.37 13.05 -8.41
N SER A 21 -20.71 14.34 -8.54
CA SER A 21 -20.80 15.02 -9.84
C SER A 21 -19.45 15.26 -10.54
N ASP A 22 -18.31 14.97 -9.88
CA ASP A 22 -16.99 15.45 -10.32
C ASP A 22 -15.88 14.36 -10.31
N ILE A 23 -16.24 13.09 -10.07
CA ILE A 23 -15.30 11.96 -9.93
C ILE A 23 -14.39 11.83 -11.17
N GLY A 24 -14.91 12.11 -12.37
CA GLY A 24 -14.15 12.03 -13.62
C GLY A 24 -13.05 13.09 -13.75
N ARG A 25 -13.26 14.30 -13.21
CA ARG A 25 -12.31 15.42 -13.28
C ARG A 25 -11.25 15.34 -12.17
N ARG A 26 -11.62 14.79 -11.01
CA ARG A 26 -10.76 14.72 -9.81
C ARG A 26 -9.78 13.55 -9.78
N LYS A 27 -9.96 12.53 -10.63
CA LYS A 27 -8.95 11.47 -10.86
C LYS A 27 -7.57 12.05 -11.14
N SER A 28 -7.46 13.24 -11.72
CA SER A 28 -6.15 13.83 -12.03
C SER A 28 -5.50 14.63 -10.90
N GLU A 29 -6.24 15.02 -9.86
CA GLU A 29 -5.73 15.99 -8.86
C GLU A 29 -5.15 15.32 -7.61
N PHE A 30 -5.60 14.11 -7.28
CA PHE A 30 -5.18 13.43 -6.05
C PHE A 30 -4.75 11.98 -6.30
N PRO A 31 -3.79 11.47 -5.50
CA PRO A 31 -3.46 10.07 -5.47
C PRO A 31 -4.69 9.19 -5.23
N HIS A 32 -4.93 8.26 -6.14
CA HIS A 32 -6.02 7.30 -6.00
C HIS A 32 -5.64 5.94 -6.57
N VAL A 33 -6.29 4.91 -6.06
CA VAL A 33 -6.18 3.55 -6.59
C VAL A 33 -7.54 3.11 -7.09
N VAL A 34 -7.56 2.40 -8.22
CA VAL A 34 -8.80 1.80 -8.74
C VAL A 34 -8.78 0.33 -8.34
N ALA A 35 -9.64 -0.04 -7.40
CA ALA A 35 -9.86 -1.41 -7.00
C ALA A 35 -10.96 -2.03 -7.86
N GLU A 36 -10.64 -3.15 -8.51
CA GLU A 36 -11.61 -3.98 -9.23
C GLU A 36 -12.04 -5.11 -8.28
N PRO A 37 -13.30 -5.14 -7.81
CA PRO A 37 -13.76 -6.11 -6.80
C PRO A 37 -13.54 -7.59 -7.18
N ASN A 38 -13.50 -7.87 -8.49
CA ASN A 38 -13.34 -9.23 -9.02
C ASN A 38 -11.91 -9.61 -9.41
N ARG A 39 -10.94 -8.69 -9.27
CA ARG A 39 -9.53 -9.06 -9.38
C ARG A 39 -9.00 -9.31 -7.98
N SER A 40 -8.87 -10.59 -7.63
CA SER A 40 -8.30 -11.11 -6.38
C SER A 40 -6.79 -10.82 -6.22
N ALA A 41 -6.32 -9.67 -6.70
CA ALA A 41 -4.91 -9.35 -6.76
C ALA A 41 -4.55 -8.32 -5.69
N THR A 42 -3.51 -8.64 -4.92
CA THR A 42 -2.81 -7.67 -4.08
C THR A 42 -2.39 -6.46 -4.90
N LEU A 43 -2.64 -5.26 -4.37
CA LEU A 43 -2.08 -4.03 -4.92
C LEU A 43 -0.60 -3.98 -4.53
N ARG A 44 0.27 -3.97 -5.53
CA ARG A 44 1.74 -4.02 -5.36
C ARG A 44 2.37 -2.70 -5.74
N ILE A 45 3.55 -2.42 -5.20
CA ILE A 45 4.30 -1.19 -5.47
C ILE A 45 4.53 -1.01 -6.99
N SER A 46 4.82 -2.09 -7.71
CA SER A 46 5.03 -2.08 -9.16
C SER A 46 3.79 -1.78 -10.01
N ARG A 47 2.57 -1.87 -9.45
CA ARG A 47 1.33 -1.71 -10.23
C ARG A 47 0.89 -0.26 -10.40
N GLN A 48 1.46 0.69 -9.66
CA GLN A 48 1.00 2.07 -9.64
C GLN A 48 1.98 3.08 -10.25
N LEU A 49 2.38 2.88 -11.52
CA LEU A 49 3.13 3.89 -12.28
C LEU A 49 2.35 5.20 -12.54
N PHE A 50 1.08 5.30 -12.14
CA PHE A 50 0.19 6.41 -12.50
C PHE A 50 0.10 7.55 -11.48
N VAL A 51 0.70 7.41 -10.29
CA VAL A 51 0.52 8.35 -9.17
C VAL A 51 1.84 8.81 -8.55
N LEU A 52 2.96 8.22 -8.96
CA LEU A 52 4.29 8.60 -8.49
C LEU A 52 4.73 9.93 -9.11
N PRO A 53 5.63 10.70 -8.45
CA PRO A 53 6.41 11.72 -9.15
C PRO A 53 7.07 11.08 -10.38
N SER A 54 7.39 11.90 -11.39
CA SER A 54 8.02 11.48 -12.66
C SER A 54 8.93 10.25 -12.47
N PRO A 55 8.83 9.23 -13.34
CA PRO A 55 9.52 7.96 -13.14
C PRO A 55 11.00 8.22 -12.81
N PRO A 56 11.55 7.52 -11.80
CA PRO A 56 12.92 7.77 -11.38
C PRO A 56 13.86 7.64 -12.59
N PRO A 57 14.94 8.45 -12.64
CA PRO A 57 15.96 8.34 -13.66
C PRO A 57 16.38 6.88 -13.89
N ARG A 58 16.52 6.48 -15.16
CA ARG A 58 16.79 5.07 -15.52
C ARG A 58 18.12 4.53 -14.97
N ASP A 59 19.04 5.43 -14.66
CA ASP A 59 20.35 5.20 -14.06
C ASP A 59 20.33 5.13 -12.52
N MET A 60 19.18 5.37 -11.90
CA MET A 60 19.02 5.24 -10.45
C MET A 60 19.08 3.76 -10.04
N SER A 61 19.87 3.46 -9.00
CA SER A 61 19.93 2.12 -8.42
C SER A 61 18.58 1.66 -7.89
N VAL A 62 18.38 0.35 -7.76
CA VAL A 62 17.18 -0.26 -7.17
C VAL A 62 16.87 0.33 -5.80
N ASP A 63 17.89 0.44 -4.95
CA ASP A 63 17.76 1.04 -3.62
C ASP A 63 17.37 2.51 -3.68
N GLY A 64 17.91 3.26 -4.64
CA GLY A 64 17.54 4.65 -4.87
C GLY A 64 16.08 4.79 -5.28
N GLN A 65 15.62 3.92 -6.19
CA GLN A 65 14.22 3.90 -6.64
C GLN A 65 13.27 3.50 -5.50
N PHE A 66 13.65 2.50 -4.70
CA PHE A 66 12.87 2.07 -3.54
C PHE A 66 12.85 3.14 -2.44
N GLY A 67 13.97 3.85 -2.23
CA GLY A 67 14.05 5.02 -1.37
C GLY A 67 13.18 6.19 -1.85
N ALA A 68 13.18 6.49 -3.15
CA ALA A 68 12.33 7.53 -3.72
C ALA A 68 10.83 7.21 -3.56
N MET A 69 10.45 5.93 -3.72
CA MET A 69 9.09 5.47 -3.42
C MET A 69 8.71 5.70 -1.95
N ARG A 70 9.59 5.33 -1.01
CA ARG A 70 9.40 5.58 0.42
C ARG A 70 9.19 7.06 0.69
N GLU A 71 10.07 7.92 0.20
CA GLU A 71 9.98 9.38 0.39
C GLU A 71 8.69 9.97 -0.21
N HIS A 72 8.26 9.46 -1.36
CA HIS A 72 6.97 9.84 -1.93
C HIS A 72 5.79 9.46 -1.02
N LEU A 73 5.73 8.22 -0.54
CA LEU A 73 4.64 7.81 0.36
C LEU A 73 4.68 8.57 1.70
N LEU A 74 5.86 8.89 2.20
CA LEU A 74 6.02 9.75 3.39
C LEU A 74 5.50 11.17 3.14
N SER A 75 5.63 11.72 1.93
CA SER A 75 5.09 13.04 1.59
C SER A 75 3.56 13.05 1.50
N LEU A 76 2.96 11.88 1.29
CA LEU A 76 1.52 11.67 1.33
C LEU A 76 0.96 11.49 2.75
N CYS A 77 1.81 11.37 3.77
CA CYS A 77 1.39 11.45 5.17
C CYS A 77 1.25 12.92 5.62
N SER A 78 0.48 13.17 6.68
CA SER A 78 0.55 14.47 7.35
C SER A 78 1.94 14.66 7.97
N PRO A 79 2.58 15.85 7.87
CA PRO A 79 3.86 16.13 8.52
C PRO A 79 3.84 15.92 10.04
N TRP A 80 2.65 16.00 10.65
CA TRP A 80 2.42 15.83 12.09
C TRP A 80 2.02 14.40 12.45
N ASP A 81 1.94 13.49 11.48
CA ASP A 81 1.60 12.10 11.71
C ASP A 81 2.83 11.20 11.83
N GLN A 82 3.52 11.36 12.95
CA GLN A 82 4.78 10.65 13.22
C GLN A 82 4.61 9.12 13.26
N LEU A 83 3.45 8.60 13.66
CA LEU A 83 3.22 7.16 13.74
C LEU A 83 3.10 6.53 12.35
N SER A 84 2.31 7.12 11.45
CA SER A 84 2.20 6.63 10.07
C SER A 84 3.51 6.76 9.31
N ARG A 85 4.27 7.84 9.55
CA ARG A 85 5.61 8.01 8.97
C ARG A 85 6.58 6.93 9.47
N ALA A 86 6.60 6.69 10.79
CA ALA A 86 7.43 5.63 11.39
C ALA A 86 7.00 4.22 10.92
N PHE A 87 5.70 4.00 10.71
CA PHE A 87 5.19 2.77 10.09
C PHE A 87 5.77 2.57 8.69
N LEU A 88 5.71 3.59 7.84
CA LEU A 88 6.24 3.49 6.48
C LEU A 88 7.76 3.23 6.49
N ASP A 89 8.50 3.91 7.34
CA ASP A 89 9.94 3.66 7.51
C ASP A 89 10.23 2.21 7.89
N GLY A 90 9.55 1.71 8.93
CA GLY A 90 9.69 0.32 9.37
C GLY A 90 9.23 -0.67 8.30
N TYR A 91 8.19 -0.36 7.54
CA TYR A 91 7.67 -1.23 6.48
C TYR A 91 8.68 -1.42 5.35
N PHE A 92 9.29 -0.33 4.86
CA PHE A 92 10.28 -0.43 3.79
C PHE A 92 11.54 -1.17 4.25
N GLU A 93 11.95 -0.97 5.50
CA GLU A 93 13.07 -1.73 6.06
C GLU A 93 12.73 -3.22 6.27
N PHE A 94 11.50 -3.51 6.70
CA PHE A 94 10.98 -4.86 6.78
C PHE A 94 10.99 -5.57 5.41
N ILE A 95 10.57 -4.90 4.34
CA ILE A 95 10.61 -5.48 2.98
C ILE A 95 12.05 -5.80 2.55
N ARG A 96 13.02 -4.92 2.82
CA ARG A 96 14.44 -5.22 2.54
C ARG A 96 14.91 -6.44 3.32
N SER A 97 14.57 -6.49 4.61
CA SER A 97 14.91 -7.61 5.49
C SER A 97 14.30 -8.92 5.02
N GLU A 98 13.09 -8.91 4.47
CA GLU A 98 12.46 -10.10 3.90
C GLU A 98 13.14 -10.59 2.62
N ILE A 99 13.57 -9.66 1.74
CA ILE A 99 14.36 -10.01 0.54
C ILE A 99 15.69 -10.62 0.94
N GLU A 100 16.42 -10.01 1.88
CA GLU A 100 17.71 -10.50 2.35
C GLU A 100 17.57 -11.89 3.00
N ARG A 101 16.57 -12.06 3.86
CA ARG A 101 16.30 -13.33 4.55
C ARG A 101 16.04 -14.49 3.59
N HIS A 102 15.45 -14.21 2.43
CA HIS A 102 15.12 -15.21 1.41
C HIS A 102 15.98 -15.06 0.15
N HIS A 103 17.16 -14.43 0.27
CA HIS A 103 18.01 -14.09 -0.86
C HIS A 103 18.29 -15.30 -1.77
N ASP A 104 18.74 -16.41 -1.20
CA ASP A 104 19.10 -17.62 -1.96
C ASP A 104 17.89 -18.26 -2.66
N GLU A 105 16.73 -18.26 -2.01
CA GLU A 105 15.47 -18.75 -2.59
C GLU A 105 15.07 -17.89 -3.80
N ILE A 106 15.16 -16.57 -3.63
CA ILE A 106 14.86 -15.60 -4.67
C ILE A 106 15.86 -15.71 -5.82
N GLU A 107 17.16 -15.80 -5.54
CA GLU A 107 18.20 -15.93 -6.55
C GLU A 107 17.98 -17.21 -7.40
N THR A 108 17.68 -18.33 -6.74
CA THR A 108 17.33 -19.58 -7.42
C THR A 108 16.13 -19.42 -8.36
N ARG A 109 15.08 -18.72 -7.90
CA ARG A 109 13.90 -18.41 -8.73
C ARG A 109 14.26 -17.53 -9.92
N LEU A 110 15.25 -16.64 -9.77
CA LEU A 110 15.64 -15.67 -10.79
C LEU A 110 16.61 -16.24 -11.85
N LEU A 111 17.20 -17.43 -11.63
CA LEU A 111 18.11 -18.09 -12.59
C LEU A 111 17.58 -18.15 -14.04
N PRO A 112 16.30 -18.48 -14.31
CA PRO A 112 15.77 -18.55 -15.67
C PRO A 112 15.80 -17.21 -16.42
N PHE A 113 15.94 -16.08 -15.71
CA PHE A 113 15.99 -14.75 -16.31
C PHE A 113 17.42 -14.28 -16.65
N GLY A 114 18.43 -15.15 -16.52
CA GLY A 114 19.77 -14.89 -17.05
C GLY A 114 20.46 -13.64 -16.50
N GLY A 115 20.19 -13.27 -15.24
CA GLY A 115 20.77 -12.09 -14.60
C GLY A 115 20.09 -10.75 -14.93
N LEU A 116 18.98 -10.76 -15.70
CA LEU A 116 18.19 -9.55 -15.95
C LEU A 116 17.59 -8.95 -14.67
N TYR A 117 17.34 -9.81 -13.67
CA TYR A 117 16.82 -9.40 -12.38
C TYR A 117 17.77 -9.83 -11.26
N ARG A 118 17.85 -8.98 -10.23
CA ARG A 118 18.50 -9.25 -8.95
C ARG A 118 17.43 -9.35 -7.86
N PRO A 119 17.69 -10.03 -6.74
CA PRO A 119 16.72 -10.21 -5.66
C PRO A 119 16.05 -8.90 -5.21
N GLU A 120 16.80 -7.80 -5.15
CA GLU A 120 16.32 -6.50 -4.70
C GLU A 120 15.22 -5.92 -5.60
N HIS A 121 15.17 -6.30 -6.88
CA HIS A 121 14.07 -5.89 -7.77
C HIS A 121 12.71 -6.39 -7.27
N LEU A 122 12.67 -7.52 -6.57
CA LEU A 122 11.42 -8.09 -6.07
C LEU A 122 10.82 -7.29 -4.91
N SER A 123 11.55 -6.33 -4.33
CA SER A 123 10.98 -5.37 -3.37
C SER A 123 9.78 -4.60 -3.94
N PHE A 124 9.75 -4.33 -5.26
CA PHE A 124 8.61 -3.69 -5.92
C PHE A 124 7.40 -4.60 -6.09
N SER A 125 7.56 -5.91 -5.86
CA SER A 125 6.45 -6.86 -5.81
C SER A 125 5.74 -6.82 -4.46
N ALA A 126 6.30 -6.16 -3.43
CA ALA A 126 5.66 -6.06 -2.12
C ALA A 126 4.29 -5.36 -2.20
N PRO A 127 3.38 -5.64 -1.25
CA PRO A 127 2.13 -4.88 -1.10
C PRO A 127 2.38 -3.36 -1.04
N LEU A 128 1.49 -2.57 -1.64
CA LEU A 128 1.58 -1.12 -1.60
C LEU A 128 0.84 -0.59 -0.36
N PRO A 129 1.53 0.04 0.61
CA PRO A 129 0.86 0.76 1.68
C PRO A 129 0.25 2.05 1.13
N LEU A 130 -1.02 2.29 1.45
CA LEU A 130 -1.76 3.49 1.08
C LEU A 130 -1.95 4.37 2.33
N PRO A 131 -1.14 5.42 2.52
CA PRO A 131 -1.32 6.33 3.65
C PRO A 131 -2.58 7.16 3.50
N ARG A 132 -3.31 7.41 4.61
CA ARG A 132 -4.54 8.23 4.63
C ARG A 132 -5.59 7.77 3.62
N ALA A 133 -5.80 6.45 3.49
CA ALA A 133 -6.73 5.88 2.51
C ALA A 133 -8.19 6.03 2.94
N HIS A 134 -9.04 6.56 2.07
CA HIS A 134 -10.49 6.68 2.26
C HIS A 134 -11.16 5.42 1.72
N LEU A 135 -11.53 4.50 2.61
CA LEU A 135 -11.93 3.13 2.24
C LEU A 135 -13.45 2.93 2.20
N ALA A 136 -14.20 3.81 2.85
CA ALA A 136 -15.65 3.73 2.94
C ALA A 136 -16.27 5.13 2.83
N GLU A 137 -17.58 5.19 2.68
CA GLU A 137 -18.31 6.45 2.76
C GLU A 137 -18.23 7.04 4.19
N PRO A 138 -18.09 8.37 4.32
CA PRO A 138 -18.05 8.99 5.63
C PRO A 138 -19.41 8.88 6.36
N LEU A 139 -19.37 8.60 7.66
CA LEU A 139 -20.55 8.57 8.53
C LEU A 139 -20.63 9.84 9.39
N GLU A 140 -21.75 10.57 9.34
CA GLU A 140 -22.01 11.73 10.21
C GLU A 140 -20.85 12.75 10.25
N ASN A 141 -20.24 13.04 9.10
CA ASN A 141 -19.04 13.90 8.94
C ASN A 141 -17.73 13.32 9.52
N VAL A 142 -17.67 12.03 9.81
CA VAL A 142 -16.43 11.33 10.14
C VAL A 142 -15.87 10.70 8.86
N PRO A 143 -14.71 11.15 8.35
CA PRO A 143 -14.05 10.50 7.22
C PRO A 143 -13.78 9.03 7.56
N ALA A 144 -14.25 8.10 6.73
CA ALA A 144 -13.95 6.68 6.91
C ALA A 144 -12.56 6.35 6.34
N ARG A 145 -11.56 6.94 6.99
CA ARG A 145 -10.16 7.00 6.55
C ARG A 145 -9.27 6.19 7.47
N ALA A 146 -8.47 5.30 6.91
CA ALA A 146 -7.42 4.58 7.62
C ALA A 146 -6.10 5.38 7.63
N ASP A 147 -5.29 5.20 8.68
CA ASP A 147 -3.97 5.84 8.72
C ASP A 147 -3.04 5.22 7.66
N ILE A 148 -3.06 3.88 7.55
CA ILE A 148 -2.47 3.11 6.45
C ILE A 148 -3.47 2.05 6.00
N ALA A 149 -3.55 1.76 4.69
CA ALA A 149 -4.32 0.64 4.16
C ALA A 149 -3.53 -0.22 3.18
N PHE A 150 -3.95 -1.47 3.03
CA PHE A 150 -3.48 -2.39 2.00
C PHE A 150 -4.67 -3.06 1.31
N LEU A 151 -4.59 -3.23 -0.01
CA LEU A 151 -5.44 -4.17 -0.74
C LEU A 151 -4.66 -5.47 -0.91
N LEU A 152 -5.01 -6.50 -0.17
CA LEU A 152 -4.34 -7.80 -0.16
C LEU A 152 -5.29 -8.87 -0.68
N THR A 153 -4.95 -9.57 -1.76
CA THR A 153 -5.75 -10.71 -2.27
C THR A 153 -7.26 -10.40 -2.39
N GLY A 154 -7.61 -9.17 -2.80
CA GLY A 154 -9.00 -8.72 -2.96
C GLY A 154 -9.72 -8.27 -1.68
N ARG A 155 -9.05 -8.24 -0.52
CA ARG A 155 -9.59 -7.70 0.74
C ARG A 155 -8.82 -6.45 1.18
N TRP A 156 -9.54 -5.50 1.77
CA TRP A 156 -8.94 -4.32 2.39
C TRP A 156 -8.50 -4.64 3.82
N VAL A 157 -7.27 -4.22 4.15
CA VAL A 157 -6.76 -4.19 5.52
C VAL A 157 -6.51 -2.73 5.89
N ALA A 158 -7.17 -2.24 6.94
CA ALA A 158 -6.97 -0.90 7.48
C ALA A 158 -6.19 -0.96 8.78
N LEU A 159 -5.18 -0.11 8.91
CA LEU A 159 -4.40 0.09 10.11
C LEU A 159 -4.72 1.46 10.71
N LEU A 160 -5.12 1.49 11.98
CA LEU A 160 -5.35 2.72 12.74
C LEU A 160 -4.28 2.90 13.83
N ALA A 161 -3.67 4.08 13.87
CA ALA A 161 -2.67 4.44 14.85
C ALA A 161 -3.29 4.66 16.24
N LYS A 162 -2.58 4.22 17.28
CA LYS A 162 -2.91 4.42 18.69
C LYS A 162 -1.96 5.43 19.34
N PRO A 163 -2.49 6.43 20.07
CA PRO A 163 -3.92 6.71 20.28
C PRO A 163 -4.59 7.26 19.01
N ILE A 164 -5.85 6.88 18.78
CA ILE A 164 -6.65 7.41 17.67
C ILE A 164 -6.94 8.89 17.95
N ARG A 165 -6.68 9.75 16.96
CA ARG A 165 -6.85 11.21 17.05
C ARG A 165 -8.31 11.66 16.85
N LEU A 166 -9.25 10.93 17.44
CA LEU A 166 -10.68 11.20 17.36
C LEU A 166 -11.29 11.06 18.76
N MET A 167 -12.37 11.80 19.01
CA MET A 167 -13.19 11.60 20.19
C MET A 167 -13.75 10.16 20.21
N PRO A 168 -13.95 9.52 21.37
CA PRO A 168 -14.33 8.11 21.45
C PRO A 168 -15.55 7.72 20.62
N GLY A 169 -16.58 8.59 20.57
CA GLY A 169 -17.76 8.36 19.73
C GLY A 169 -17.46 8.39 18.23
N ALA A 170 -16.64 9.33 17.77
CA ALA A 170 -16.20 9.41 16.37
C ALA A 170 -15.26 8.23 16.02
N ALA A 171 -14.35 7.85 16.92
CA ALA A 171 -13.51 6.68 16.74
C ALA A 171 -14.34 5.39 16.60
N ARG A 172 -15.39 5.22 17.41
CA ARG A 172 -16.31 4.07 17.28
C ARG A 172 -17.03 4.07 15.93
N ARG A 173 -17.53 5.22 15.46
CA ARG A 173 -18.19 5.34 14.16
C ARG A 173 -17.24 5.05 13.00
N LEU A 174 -16.01 5.56 13.04
CA LEU A 174 -14.99 5.24 12.04
C LEU A 174 -14.77 3.73 11.93
N LYS A 175 -14.56 3.06 13.07
CA LYS A 175 -14.36 1.61 13.09
C LYS A 175 -15.58 0.87 12.54
N GLN A 176 -16.78 1.30 12.93
CA GLN A 176 -18.03 0.71 12.44
C GLN A 176 -18.17 0.88 10.92
N ALA A 177 -17.93 2.08 10.37
CA ALA A 177 -17.98 2.34 8.93
C ALA A 177 -17.05 1.40 8.14
N LEU A 178 -15.80 1.26 8.60
CA LEU A 178 -14.83 0.37 7.95
C LEU A 178 -15.26 -1.11 8.06
N GLN A 179 -15.78 -1.52 9.21
CA GLN A 179 -16.23 -2.91 9.41
C GLN A 179 -17.48 -3.25 8.61
N ASP A 180 -18.43 -2.31 8.47
CA ASP A 180 -19.65 -2.48 7.68
C ASP A 180 -19.33 -2.66 6.18
N ASP A 181 -18.25 -2.03 5.71
CA ASP A 181 -17.71 -2.20 4.35
C ASP A 181 -16.77 -3.43 4.21
N GLY A 182 -16.68 -4.28 5.23
CA GLY A 182 -15.92 -5.54 5.19
C GLY A 182 -14.40 -5.36 5.25
N VAL A 183 -13.91 -4.23 5.75
CA VAL A 183 -12.47 -3.96 5.93
C VAL A 183 -11.93 -4.71 7.16
N ASP A 184 -10.82 -5.45 6.99
CA ASP A 184 -10.07 -6.05 8.10
C ASP A 184 -9.35 -4.94 8.87
N LEU A 185 -9.89 -4.62 10.05
CA LEU A 185 -9.42 -3.52 10.87
C LEU A 185 -8.38 -4.00 11.89
N ARG A 186 -7.23 -3.33 11.90
CA ARG A 186 -6.18 -3.52 12.90
C ARG A 186 -5.72 -2.18 13.46
N GLU A 187 -5.06 -2.25 14.59
CA GLU A 187 -4.54 -1.07 15.26
C GLU A 187 -3.05 -1.26 15.55
N PHE A 188 -2.29 -0.17 15.55
CA PHE A 188 -0.86 -0.20 15.85
C PHE A 188 -0.44 1.00 16.70
N SER A 189 0.60 0.81 17.50
CA SER A 189 1.17 1.80 18.42
C SER A 189 2.67 1.94 18.20
N ALA A 190 3.29 2.88 18.91
CA ALA A 190 4.75 3.00 18.92
C ALA A 190 5.45 1.74 19.45
N ASP A 191 4.84 0.99 20.38
CA ASP A 191 5.40 -0.25 20.91
C ASP A 191 5.37 -1.38 19.88
N ASP A 192 4.30 -1.45 19.11
CA ASP A 192 4.20 -2.40 18.00
C ASP A 192 5.29 -2.15 16.96
N LEU A 193 5.55 -0.89 16.61
CA LEU A 193 6.64 -0.52 15.70
C LEU A 193 8.02 -0.85 16.26
N ARG A 194 8.23 -0.75 17.58
CA ARG A 194 9.48 -1.17 18.24
C ARG A 194 9.69 -2.68 18.22
N ALA A 195 8.60 -3.47 18.12
CA ALA A 195 8.69 -4.92 17.95
C ALA A 195 9.19 -5.34 16.56
N GLY A 196 9.32 -4.39 15.62
CA GLY A 196 9.95 -4.58 14.32
C GLY A 196 9.27 -5.65 13.48
N ASP A 197 10.06 -6.58 12.93
CA ASP A 197 9.61 -7.68 12.06
C ASP A 197 8.41 -8.45 12.62
N THR A 198 8.37 -8.67 13.93
CA THR A 198 7.28 -9.45 14.57
C THR A 198 5.93 -8.78 14.32
N PHE A 199 5.88 -7.45 14.44
CA PHE A 199 4.66 -6.70 14.17
C PHE A 199 4.32 -6.73 12.68
N PHE A 200 5.26 -6.42 11.78
CA PHE A 200 4.97 -6.41 10.35
C PHE A 200 4.52 -7.78 9.83
N ARG A 201 5.15 -8.87 10.28
CA ARG A 201 4.71 -10.23 9.95
C ARG A 201 3.31 -10.54 10.45
N SER A 202 2.87 -9.95 11.55
CA SER A 202 1.51 -10.15 12.05
C SER A 202 0.45 -9.57 11.12
N ILE A 203 0.78 -8.55 10.31
CA ILE A 203 -0.14 -7.87 9.38
C ILE A 203 -0.54 -8.79 8.22
N PHE A 204 0.41 -9.59 7.74
CA PHE A 204 0.30 -10.35 6.50
C PHE A 204 0.14 -11.85 6.76
N THR A 205 -0.58 -12.53 5.88
CA THR A 205 -0.55 -14.00 5.80
C THR A 205 0.79 -14.48 5.24
N LEU A 206 1.12 -15.77 5.41
CA LEU A 206 2.36 -16.34 4.86
C LEU A 206 2.49 -16.14 3.34
N ASP A 207 1.38 -16.26 2.61
CA ASP A 207 1.39 -16.08 1.16
C ASP A 207 1.60 -14.60 0.76
N GLU A 208 1.04 -13.67 1.53
CA GLU A 208 1.25 -12.23 1.33
C GLU A 208 2.67 -11.79 1.70
N LEU A 209 3.31 -12.46 2.66
CA LEU A 209 4.72 -12.27 3.02
C LEU A 209 5.67 -12.75 1.94
N ARG A 210 5.32 -13.82 1.22
CA ARG A 210 6.08 -14.33 0.07
C ARG A 210 5.73 -13.58 -1.21
N PHE A 211 5.74 -12.25 -1.14
CA PHE A 211 5.33 -11.40 -2.25
C PHE A 211 6.16 -11.62 -3.52
N TRP A 212 7.40 -12.10 -3.42
CA TRP A 212 8.25 -12.50 -4.55
C TRP A 212 7.82 -13.79 -5.26
N ALA A 213 7.08 -14.68 -4.58
CA ALA A 213 6.74 -16.00 -5.12
C ALA A 213 5.53 -15.97 -6.08
N GLY A 214 4.67 -14.96 -5.96
CA GLY A 214 3.39 -14.87 -6.66
C GLY A 214 3.40 -14.14 -8.01
N GLU A 215 4.55 -13.76 -8.56
CA GLU A 215 4.64 -13.10 -9.87
C GLU A 215 5.35 -13.96 -10.93
N ASP A 216 4.71 -14.18 -12.08
CA ASP A 216 5.32 -14.91 -13.21
C ASP A 216 6.57 -14.20 -13.78
N VAL A 217 6.59 -12.86 -13.71
CA VAL A 217 7.71 -12.03 -14.12
C VAL A 217 8.03 -11.04 -13.01
N PRO A 218 9.28 -10.98 -12.53
CA PRO A 218 9.75 -9.96 -11.60
C PRO A 218 9.38 -8.55 -12.07
N SER A 219 8.67 -7.79 -11.23
CA SER A 219 8.35 -6.40 -11.54
C SER A 219 9.43 -5.44 -11.02
N GLY A 220 9.94 -4.53 -11.87
CA GLY A 220 10.69 -3.35 -11.43
C GLY A 220 10.13 -2.06 -12.06
N LEU A 221 10.37 -0.91 -11.44
CA LEU A 221 9.77 0.38 -11.86
C LEU A 221 10.17 0.82 -13.28
N ALA A 222 11.31 0.34 -13.81
CA ALA A 222 11.85 0.71 -15.12
C ALA A 222 11.69 -0.36 -16.21
N PHE A 223 11.14 -1.54 -15.90
CA PHE A 223 11.05 -2.61 -16.89
C PHE A 223 9.75 -2.52 -17.69
N PRO A 224 9.81 -2.52 -19.04
CA PRO A 224 8.61 -2.60 -19.84
C PRO A 224 7.90 -3.91 -19.49
N ARG A 225 6.62 -3.81 -19.11
CA ARG A 225 5.77 -5.00 -19.01
C ARG A 225 5.69 -5.61 -20.41
N PHE A 226 6.39 -6.72 -20.62
CA PHE A 226 6.13 -7.57 -21.77
C PHE A 226 4.67 -8.04 -21.63
N ARG A 227 3.80 -7.55 -22.51
CA ARG A 227 2.53 -8.24 -22.75
C ARG A 227 2.90 -9.55 -23.45
N LEU A 228 2.85 -10.65 -22.72
CA LEU A 228 2.69 -11.97 -23.31
C LEU A 228 1.27 -12.11 -23.84
#